data_AF-A0A1W2FPU8-F1
#
_entry.id   AF-A0A1W2FPU8-F1
#
_cell.length_a   1.000
_cell.length_b   1.000
_cell.length_c   1.000
_cell.angle_alpha   90.00
_cell.angle_beta   90.00
_cell.angle_gamma   90.00
#
_symmetry.space_group_name_H-M   'P 1'
#
loop_
_entity.id
_entity.type
_entity.pdbx_description
1 polymer ?
#
loop_
_entity_poly.entity_id
_entity_poly.type
_entity_poly.pdbx_seq_one_letter_code
_entity_poly.pdbx_strand_id
1 'polypeptide(L)'
;MTGFYQTGIVFAVLGLLALVLRYFAGNDKRPVPDLDGTDFGLLSEVAVVPTEEAANVLVQKLKRNGVRATRSRHAPYRVMVFPADVPNAQLVLRS
;
A
#
# COMPACT_ATOMS: atom_id res chain seq x y z
N MET A 1 -40.65 -26.37 17.32
CA MET A 1 -39.37 -26.95 16.82
C MET A 1 -38.74 -26.14 15.71
N THR A 2 -39.49 -25.44 14.86
CA THR A 2 -38.98 -24.61 13.74
C THR A 2 -38.11 -23.42 14.15
N GLY A 3 -38.38 -22.78 15.30
CA GLY A 3 -37.63 -21.61 15.76
C GLY A 3 -36.14 -21.87 16.03
N PHE A 4 -35.78 -23.04 16.57
CA PHE A 4 -34.39 -23.43 16.82
C PHE A 4 -33.61 -23.70 15.53
N TYR A 5 -34.28 -24.24 14.51
CA TYR A 5 -33.68 -24.42 13.20
C TYR A 5 -33.45 -23.09 12.49
N GLN A 6 -34.42 -22.18 12.56
CA GLN A 6 -34.30 -20.85 11.97
C GLN A 6 -33.15 -20.05 12.61
N THR A 7 -33.02 -20.06 13.94
CA THR A 7 -31.91 -19.40 14.62
C THR A 7 -30.57 -20.06 14.28
N GLY A 8 -30.50 -21.39 14.26
CA GLY A 8 -29.29 -22.12 13.87
C GLY A 8 -28.82 -21.78 12.45
N ILE A 9 -29.74 -21.69 11.50
CA ILE A 9 -29.44 -21.31 10.11
C ILE A 9 -28.90 -19.87 10.04
N VAL A 10 -29.50 -18.93 10.77
CA VAL A 10 -29.03 -17.54 10.78
C VAL A 10 -27.59 -17.44 11.30
N PHE A 11 -27.26 -18.09 12.41
CA PHE A 11 -25.90 -18.09 12.94
C PHE A 11 -24.90 -18.78 12.01
N ALA A 12 -25.31 -19.86 11.33
CA ALA A 12 -24.48 -20.52 10.34
C ALA A 12 -24.16 -19.60 9.16
N VAL A 13 -25.16 -18.88 8.64
CA VAL A 13 -24.97 -17.92 7.53
C VAL A 13 -24.09 -16.75 7.95
N LEU A 14 -24.33 -16.16 9.13
CA LEU A 14 -23.52 -15.05 9.65
C LEU A 14 -22.07 -15.50 9.92
N GLY A 15 -21.88 -16.69 10.48
CA GLY A 15 -20.56 -17.27 10.72
C GLY A 15 -19.81 -17.52 9.41
N LEU A 16 -20.47 -18.10 8.41
CA LEU A 16 -19.90 -18.31 7.09
C LEU A 16 -19.53 -16.98 6.42
N LEU A 17 -20.41 -15.98 6.48
CA LEU A 17 -20.15 -14.65 5.94
C LEU A 17 -18.95 -14.00 6.63
N ALA A 18 -18.87 -14.07 7.96
CA ALA A 18 -17.73 -13.54 8.71
C ALA A 18 -16.41 -14.22 8.32
N LEU A 19 -16.44 -15.54 8.07
CA LEU A 19 -15.27 -16.31 7.65
C LEU A 19 -14.83 -15.93 6.23
N VAL A 20 -15.78 -15.78 5.30
CA VAL A 20 -15.51 -15.30 3.94
C VAL A 20 -14.90 -13.90 3.97
N LEU A 21 -15.50 -12.98 4.73
CA LEU A 21 -14.97 -11.62 4.88
C LEU A 21 -13.59 -11.63 5.56
N ARG A 22 -13.37 -12.45 6.58
CA ARG A 22 -12.04 -12.63 7.21
C ARG A 22 -11.00 -13.12 6.20
N TYR A 23 -11.36 -14.05 5.34
CA TYR A 23 -10.44 -14.65 4.37
C TYR A 23 -10.11 -13.69 3.23
N PHE A 24 -11.12 -13.02 2.66
CA PHE A 24 -10.94 -12.15 1.49
C PHE A 24 -10.62 -10.69 1.84
N ALA A 25 -11.28 -10.12 2.85
CA ALA A 25 -11.10 -8.72 3.25
C ALA A 25 -10.26 -8.56 4.53
N GLY A 26 -10.12 -9.61 5.35
CA GLY A 26 -9.42 -9.53 6.62
C GLY A 26 -7.89 -9.52 6.53
N ASN A 27 -7.31 -9.60 5.33
CA ASN A 27 -5.87 -9.45 5.10
C ASN A 27 -5.49 -8.03 4.62
N ASP A 28 -6.45 -7.10 4.52
CA ASP A 28 -6.13 -5.68 4.43
C ASP A 28 -5.55 -5.22 5.77
N LYS A 29 -4.24 -5.39 5.93
CA LYS A 29 -3.41 -4.80 6.99
C LYS A 29 -3.29 -3.28 6.83
N ARG A 30 -4.39 -2.57 6.60
CA ARG A 30 -4.42 -1.11 6.70
C ARG A 30 -5.38 -0.69 7.80
N PRO A 31 -4.99 -0.88 9.07
CA PRO A 31 -5.64 -0.18 10.15
C PRO A 31 -5.18 1.29 10.06
N VAL A 32 -6.17 2.19 10.00
CA VAL A 32 -6.02 3.65 10.18
C VAL A 32 -5.51 4.42 8.94
N PRO A 33 -6.22 5.48 8.50
CA PRO A 33 -5.63 6.50 7.64
C PRO A 33 -4.50 7.18 8.41
N ASP A 34 -3.28 7.16 7.89
CA ASP A 34 -2.18 7.89 8.50
C ASP A 34 -2.48 9.39 8.47
N LEU A 35 -2.84 9.94 9.63
CA LEU A 35 -3.12 11.37 9.81
C LEU A 35 -1.86 12.23 9.73
N ASP A 36 -0.68 11.59 9.71
CA ASP A 36 0.63 12.26 9.67
C ASP A 36 1.10 12.58 8.24
N GLY A 37 0.32 12.17 7.22
CA GLY A 37 0.61 12.47 5.80
C GLY A 37 1.85 11.75 5.27
N THR A 38 2.28 10.68 5.94
CA THR A 38 3.44 9.86 5.53
C THR A 38 3.05 8.61 4.75
N ASP A 39 1.77 8.21 4.82
CA ASP A 39 1.22 7.10 4.04
C ASP A 39 0.78 7.56 2.65
N PHE A 40 1.59 7.23 1.64
CA PHE A 40 1.28 7.49 0.24
C PHE A 40 0.42 6.39 -0.40
N GLY A 41 -0.16 5.50 0.41
CA GLY A 41 -1.25 4.60 0.05
C GLY A 41 -0.91 3.64 -1.10
N LEU A 42 -0.95 4.10 -2.33
CA LEU A 42 -0.66 3.29 -3.52
C LEU A 42 0.83 3.26 -3.90
N LEU A 43 1.66 4.00 -3.18
CA LEU A 43 3.08 4.14 -3.47
C LEU A 43 3.92 3.66 -2.28
N SER A 44 4.98 2.93 -2.59
CA SER A 44 5.99 2.48 -1.65
C SER A 44 7.20 3.41 -1.71
N GLU A 45 7.68 3.83 -0.54
CA GLU A 45 8.89 4.62 -0.40
C GLU A 45 10.13 3.78 -0.73
N VAL A 46 11.04 4.33 -1.53
CA VAL A 46 12.29 3.66 -1.94
C VAL A 46 13.55 4.43 -1.57
N ALA A 47 13.45 5.75 -1.36
CA ALA A 47 14.56 6.58 -0.91
C ALA A 47 14.04 7.85 -0.22
N VAL A 48 14.85 8.40 0.69
CA VAL A 48 14.63 9.71 1.33
C VAL A 48 15.84 10.58 1.10
N VAL A 49 15.62 11.82 0.64
CA VAL A 49 16.67 12.79 0.35
C VAL A 49 16.35 14.17 0.93
N PRO A 50 17.36 14.95 1.33
CA PRO A 50 17.13 16.23 2.00
C PRO A 50 16.76 17.37 1.04
N THR A 51 17.12 17.28 -0.25
CA THR A 51 16.93 18.36 -1.23
C THR A 51 15.97 17.96 -2.35
N GLU A 52 15.29 18.94 -2.93
CA GLU A 52 14.29 18.73 -3.98
C GLU A 52 14.94 18.26 -5.28
N GLU A 53 16.12 18.80 -5.55
CA GLU A 53 16.95 18.55 -6.71
C GLU A 53 17.43 17.10 -6.72
N ALA A 54 17.89 16.60 -5.57
CA ALA A 54 18.27 15.19 -5.43
C ALA A 54 17.06 14.28 -5.69
N ALA A 55 15.88 14.63 -5.18
CA ALA A 55 14.66 13.87 -5.41
C ALA A 55 14.27 13.87 -6.89
N ASN A 56 14.38 15.02 -7.58
CA ASN A 56 14.10 15.14 -9.00
C ASN A 56 15.07 14.31 -9.85
N VAL A 57 16.36 14.29 -9.52
CA VAL A 57 17.37 13.47 -10.20
C VAL A 57 17.04 11.99 -10.06
N LEU A 58 16.70 11.52 -8.85
CA LEU A 58 16.31 10.14 -8.61
C LEU A 58 15.02 9.75 -9.36
N VAL A 59 14.00 10.61 -9.33
CA VAL A 59 12.75 10.39 -10.08
C VAL A 59 13.02 10.31 -11.59
N GLN A 60 13.88 11.17 -12.13
CA GLN A 60 14.26 11.12 -13.54
C GLN A 60 15.05 9.84 -13.88
N LYS A 61 15.99 9.42 -13.03
CA LYS A 61 16.75 8.17 -13.21
C LYS A 61 15.81 6.96 -13.26
N LEU A 62 14.85 6.90 -12.34
CA LEU A 62 13.86 5.82 -12.29
C LEU A 62 12.95 5.83 -13.53
N LYS A 63 12.43 7.00 -13.92
CA LYS A 63 11.58 7.15 -15.11
C LYS A 63 12.29 6.74 -16.40
N ARG A 64 13.58 7.07 -16.55
CA ARG A 64 14.40 6.65 -17.71
C ARG A 64 14.56 5.14 -17.82
N ASN A 65 14.48 4.42 -16.71
CA ASN A 65 14.52 2.96 -16.64
C ASN A 65 13.12 2.32 -16.65
N GLY A 66 12.08 3.07 -17.04
CA GLY A 66 10.71 2.57 -17.13
C GLY A 66 9.98 2.44 -15.79
N VAL A 67 10.59 2.87 -14.68
CA VAL A 67 9.98 2.81 -13.35
C VAL A 67 9.13 4.05 -13.10
N ARG A 68 7.86 3.83 -12.76
CA ARG A 68 6.92 4.91 -12.41
C ARG A 68 7.23 5.43 -11.02
N ALA A 69 7.92 6.57 -10.97
CA ALA A 69 8.35 7.22 -9.74
C ALA A 69 7.75 8.62 -9.57
N THR A 70 7.53 9.00 -8.31
CA THR A 70 7.17 10.36 -7.89
C THR A 70 7.92 10.74 -6.62
N ARG A 71 7.80 12.00 -6.19
CA ARG A 71 8.36 12.50 -4.93
C ARG A 71 7.31 13.16 -4.05
N SER A 72 7.59 13.27 -2.75
CA SER A 72 6.81 14.12 -1.85
C SER A 72 6.97 15.60 -2.21
N ARG A 73 5.99 16.40 -1.78
CA ARG A 73 5.99 17.86 -1.97
C ARG A 73 6.87 18.58 -0.94
N HIS A 74 7.02 18.02 0.26
CA HIS A 74 7.71 18.65 1.38
C HIS A 74 8.94 17.86 1.81
N ALA A 75 9.91 18.58 2.37
CA ALA A 75 11.09 17.99 2.98
C ALA A 75 10.72 17.26 4.30
N PRO A 76 11.37 16.13 4.62
CA PRO A 76 12.36 15.44 3.78
C PRO A 76 11.71 14.83 2.53
N TYR A 77 12.38 14.97 1.38
CA TYR A 77 11.82 14.55 0.10
C TYR A 77 11.91 13.04 -0.04
N ARG A 78 10.75 12.39 -0.04
CA ARG A 78 10.62 10.94 -0.21
C ARG A 78 10.42 10.64 -1.68
N VAL A 79 11.16 9.68 -2.22
CA VAL A 79 10.97 9.14 -3.57
C VAL A 79 10.17 7.85 -3.45
N MET A 80 9.09 7.76 -4.20
CA MET A 80 8.12 6.67 -4.09
C MET A 80 7.81 6.09 -5.46
N VAL A 81 7.50 4.79 -5.49
CA VAL A 81 7.16 4.00 -6.69
C VAL A 81 5.95 3.12 -6.41
N PHE A 82 5.30 2.59 -7.44
CA PHE A 82 4.27 1.57 -7.22
C PHE A 82 4.86 0.29 -6.61
N PRO A 83 4.13 -0.42 -5.73
CA PRO A 83 4.60 -1.65 -5.09
C PRO A 83 5.14 -2.70 -6.09
N ALA A 84 4.50 -2.83 -7.25
CA ALA A 84 4.93 -3.74 -8.31
C ALA A 84 6.31 -3.39 -8.91
N ASP A 85 6.70 -2.11 -8.85
CA ASP A 85 7.92 -1.59 -9.46
C ASP A 85 9.07 -1.46 -8.42
N VAL A 86 8.84 -1.81 -7.15
CA VAL A 86 9.84 -1.73 -6.06
C VAL A 86 11.11 -2.54 -6.36
N PRO A 87 11.06 -3.81 -6.82
CA PRO A 87 12.26 -4.57 -7.10
C PRO A 87 13.13 -3.92 -8.19
N ASN A 88 12.49 -3.42 -9.26
CA ASN A 88 13.16 -2.73 -10.35
C ASN A 88 13.76 -1.39 -9.88
N ALA A 89 13.04 -0.65 -9.04
CA ALA A 89 13.53 0.60 -8.47
C ALA A 89 14.80 0.38 -7.63
N GLN A 90 14.82 -0.65 -6.77
CA GLN A 90 15.99 -0.98 -5.97
C GLN A 90 17.21 -1.35 -6.82
N LEU A 91 17.00 -2.03 -7.95
CA LEU A 91 18.07 -2.39 -8.88
C LEU A 91 18.68 -1.15 -9.54
N VAL A 92 17.84 -0.22 -10.01
CA VAL A 92 18.27 1.05 -10.64
C VAL A 92 18.96 2.00 -9.63
N LEU A 93 18.58 1.94 -8.36
CA LEU A 93 19.20 2.76 -7.32
C LEU A 93 20.58 2.25 -6.90
N ARG A 94 20.83 0.94 -7.04
CA ARG A 94 22.13 0.31 -6.72
C ARG A 94 23.14 0.35 -7.87
N SER A 95 22.68 0.50 -9.11
CA SER A 95 23.52 0.67 -10.31
C SER A 95 24.07 2.09 -10.44
#